data_AF-Q81QV3-F1
#
_entry.id   AF-Q81QV3-F1
#
_cell.length_a   1.000
_cell.length_b   1.000
_cell.length_c   1.000
_cell.angle_alpha   90.00
_cell.angle_beta   90.00
_cell.angle_gamma   90.00
#
_symmetry.space_group_name_H-M   'P 1'
#
loop_
_entity.id
_entity.type
_entity.pdbx_description
1 polymer ?
#
loop_
_entity_poly.entity_id
_entity_poly.type
_entity_poly.pdbx_seq_one_letter_code
_entity_poly.pdbx_strand_id
1 'polypeptide(L)'
;MLALQEHFQKISEEKERYGDGYNNFDLVCPTYNGNPCNFRSLTQLWKKLIKKCGVPDIRFHDLRHTHATLMLKQGIHPKIVSERLGHKKVGITLDTYSHVVPGLQEKAVEDFANNLFQKH
;
A
#
# COMPACT_ATOMS: atom_id res chain seq x y z
N MET A 1 7.59 16.06 -1.58
CA MET A 1 6.64 17.16 -1.82
C MET A 1 6.67 17.62 -3.29
N LEU A 2 7.86 17.75 -3.91
CA LEU A 2 8.02 18.12 -5.34
C LEU A 2 7.17 17.28 -6.31
N ALA A 3 7.25 15.95 -6.25
CA ALA A 3 6.52 15.09 -7.19
C ALA A 3 4.98 15.25 -7.16
N LEU A 4 4.40 15.59 -6.00
CA LEU A 4 2.95 15.82 -5.90
C LEU A 4 2.57 17.18 -6.48
N GLN A 5 3.40 18.20 -6.27
CA GLN A 5 3.22 19.53 -6.85
C GLN A 5 3.34 19.47 -8.38
N GLU A 6 4.36 18.80 -8.90
CA GLU A 6 4.55 18.54 -10.33
C GLU A 6 3.36 17.80 -10.94
N HIS A 7 2.80 16.82 -10.21
CA HIS A 7 1.63 16.08 -10.65
C HIS A 7 0.37 16.97 -10.75
N PHE A 8 0.13 17.82 -9.75
CA PHE A 8 -0.99 18.77 -9.81
C PHE A 8 -0.81 19.85 -10.88
N GLN A 9 0.42 20.31 -11.13
CA GLN A 9 0.75 21.19 -12.24
C GLN A 9 0.34 20.56 -13.57
N LYS A 10 0.75 19.30 -13.78
CA LYS A 10 0.40 18.55 -14.99
C LYS A 10 -1.11 18.35 -15.16
N ILE A 11 -1.84 18.09 -14.07
CA ILE A 11 -3.31 18.02 -14.12
C ILE A 11 -3.90 19.37 -14.55
N SER A 12 -3.37 20.49 -14.07
CA SER A 12 -3.82 21.82 -14.47
C SER A 12 -3.58 22.06 -15.97
N GLU A 13 -2.41 21.68 -16.47
CA GLU A 13 -2.09 21.77 -17.91
C GLU A 13 -3.02 20.88 -18.75
N GLU A 14 -3.33 19.67 -18.29
CA GLU A 14 -4.27 18.77 -18.97
C GLU A 14 -5.69 19.33 -18.96
N LYS A 15 -6.13 19.99 -17.87
CA LYS A 15 -7.41 20.70 -17.80
C LYS A 15 -7.49 21.83 -18.82
N GLU A 16 -6.48 22.68 -18.89
CA GLU A 16 -6.42 23.77 -19.87
C GLU A 16 -6.40 23.25 -21.31
N ARG A 17 -5.62 22.17 -21.54
CA ARG A 17 -5.48 21.57 -22.87
C ARG A 17 -6.78 20.96 -23.40
N TYR A 18 -7.56 20.30 -22.56
CA TYR A 18 -8.80 19.64 -22.96
C TYR A 18 -10.03 20.54 -22.85
N GLY A 19 -9.95 21.66 -22.13
CA GLY A 19 -11.03 22.63 -21.98
C GLY A 19 -12.36 21.96 -21.60
N ASP A 20 -13.40 22.23 -22.39
CA ASP A 20 -14.75 21.68 -22.19
C ASP A 20 -14.82 20.14 -22.34
N GLY A 21 -13.81 19.51 -22.95
CA GLY A 21 -13.70 18.06 -23.07
C GLY A 21 -13.09 17.37 -21.84
N TYR A 22 -12.68 18.12 -20.82
CA TYR A 22 -12.10 17.57 -19.59
C TYR A 22 -13.18 17.22 -18.56
N ASN A 23 -13.22 15.96 -18.13
CA ASN A 23 -14.15 15.51 -17.10
C ASN A 23 -13.62 15.82 -15.70
N ASN A 24 -14.09 16.89 -15.07
CA ASN A 24 -13.59 17.31 -13.76
C ASN A 24 -14.33 16.62 -12.59
N PHE A 25 -13.80 15.46 -12.17
CA PHE A 25 -14.26 14.73 -10.97
C PHE A 25 -13.41 15.00 -9.72
N ASP A 26 -12.55 16.02 -9.74
CA ASP A 26 -11.62 16.36 -8.65
C ASP A 26 -10.74 15.18 -8.18
N LEU A 27 -10.30 14.36 -9.13
CA LEU A 27 -9.48 13.18 -8.83
C LEU A 27 -8.02 13.58 -8.62
N VAL A 28 -7.38 12.93 -7.64
CA VAL A 28 -5.92 13.05 -7.42
C VAL A 28 -5.14 12.36 -8.53
N CYS A 29 -5.64 11.22 -9.03
CA CYS A 29 -4.99 10.45 -10.10
C CYS A 29 -5.95 10.26 -11.30
N PRO A 30 -6.24 11.32 -12.06
CA PRO A 30 -7.05 11.21 -13.26
C PRO A 30 -6.21 10.65 -14.43
N THR A 31 -6.92 10.17 -15.44
CA THR A 31 -6.34 10.05 -16.80
C THR A 31 -6.24 11.43 -17.45
N TYR A 32 -5.55 11.53 -18.58
CA TYR A 32 -5.27 12.80 -19.26
C TYR A 32 -6.51 13.64 -19.63
N ASN A 33 -7.70 13.04 -19.67
CA ASN A 33 -8.97 13.70 -19.96
C ASN A 33 -9.90 13.79 -18.73
N GLY A 34 -9.35 13.58 -17.53
CA GLY A 34 -10.07 13.74 -16.26
C GLY A 34 -10.82 12.51 -15.77
N ASN A 35 -10.92 11.43 -16.57
CA ASN A 35 -11.64 10.23 -16.17
C ASN A 35 -10.88 9.38 -15.14
N PRO A 36 -11.59 8.54 -14.35
CA PRO A 36 -10.96 7.59 -13.44
C PRO A 36 -10.01 6.62 -14.14
N CYS A 37 -8.88 6.33 -13.49
CA CYS A 37 -7.97 5.30 -13.95
C CYS A 37 -8.64 3.91 -13.92
N ASN A 38 -8.59 3.20 -15.05
CA ASN A 38 -9.05 1.82 -15.12
C ASN A 38 -8.01 0.86 -14.54
N PHE A 39 -8.44 -0.05 -13.67
CA PHE A 39 -7.60 -1.09 -13.07
C PHE A 39 -6.88 -1.98 -14.11
N ARG A 40 -7.52 -2.25 -15.25
CA ARG A 40 -6.92 -3.03 -16.35
C ARG A 40 -5.71 -2.32 -16.94
N SER A 41 -5.83 -1.01 -17.18
CA SER A 41 -4.75 -0.18 -17.70
C SER A 41 -3.59 -0.12 -16.70
N LEU A 42 -3.90 0.03 -15.40
CA LEU A 42 -2.92 -0.01 -14.32
C LEU A 42 -2.17 -1.35 -14.29
N THR A 43 -2.90 -2.47 -14.36
CA THR A 43 -2.30 -3.82 -14.37
C THR A 43 -1.39 -4.04 -15.58
N GLN A 44 -1.77 -3.53 -16.75
CA GLN A 44 -0.95 -3.64 -17.96
C GLN A 44 0.31 -2.77 -17.89
N LEU A 45 0.18 -1.54 -17.38
CA LEU A 45 1.32 -0.68 -17.11
C LEU A 45 2.28 -1.33 -16.11
N TRP A 46 1.75 -1.90 -15.02
CA TRP A 46 2.52 -2.61 -14.02
C TRP A 46 3.35 -3.74 -14.62
N LYS A 47 2.76 -4.61 -15.43
CA LYS A 47 3.50 -5.69 -16.12
C LYS A 47 4.65 -5.16 -16.98
N LYS A 48 4.46 -4.04 -17.67
CA LYS A 48 5.53 -3.40 -18.46
C LYS A 48 6.66 -2.89 -17.56
N LEU A 49 6.32 -2.29 -16.42
CA LEU A 49 7.30 -1.79 -15.44
C LEU A 49 8.10 -2.93 -14.82
N ILE A 50 7.43 -4.00 -14.36
CA ILE A 50 8.10 -5.19 -13.81
C ILE A 50 9.08 -5.79 -14.81
N LYS A 51 8.66 -5.97 -16.06
CA LYS A 51 9.53 -6.46 -17.13
C LYS A 51 10.73 -5.53 -17.37
N LYS A 52 10.51 -4.21 -17.33
CA LYS A 52 11.59 -3.22 -17.51
C LYS A 52 12.59 -3.22 -16.35
N CYS A 53 12.13 -3.47 -15.13
CA CYS A 53 12.98 -3.52 -13.95
C CYS A 53 13.74 -4.85 -13.80
N GLY A 54 13.41 -5.88 -14.59
CA GLY A 54 14.08 -7.19 -14.54
C GLY A 54 13.85 -7.97 -13.24
N VAL A 55 12.77 -7.67 -12.52
CA VAL A 55 12.40 -8.37 -11.28
C VAL A 55 11.43 -9.52 -11.58
N PRO A 56 11.26 -10.50 -10.65
CA PRO A 56 10.27 -11.56 -10.81
C PRO A 56 8.87 -11.02 -11.09
N ASP A 57 8.06 -11.79 -11.81
CA ASP A 57 6.68 -11.39 -12.11
C ASP A 57 5.85 -11.35 -10.82
N ILE A 58 5.58 -10.14 -10.36
CA ILE A 58 4.75 -9.85 -9.19
C ILE A 58 3.55 -9.04 -9.63
N ARG A 59 2.41 -9.21 -8.96
CA ARG A 59 1.18 -8.48 -9.23
C ARG A 59 1.20 -7.14 -8.51
N PHE A 60 0.41 -6.19 -9.01
CA PHE A 60 0.27 -4.89 -8.35
C PHE A 60 -0.22 -5.01 -6.89
N HIS A 61 -1.14 -5.95 -6.63
CA HIS A 61 -1.65 -6.19 -5.28
C HIS A 61 -0.61 -6.77 -4.32
N ASP A 62 0.46 -7.37 -4.83
CA ASP A 62 1.51 -7.94 -3.99
C ASP A 62 2.28 -6.84 -3.22
N LEU A 63 2.29 -5.60 -3.72
CA LEU A 63 2.79 -4.44 -2.97
C LEU A 63 2.06 -4.25 -1.62
N ARG A 64 0.74 -4.46 -1.61
CA ARG A 64 -0.07 -4.36 -0.41
C ARG A 64 0.25 -5.49 0.56
N HIS A 65 0.49 -6.69 0.05
CA HIS A 65 0.96 -7.82 0.86
C HIS A 65 2.34 -7.52 1.46
N THR A 66 3.29 -7.03 0.67
CA THR A 66 4.62 -6.63 1.15
C THR A 66 4.53 -5.59 2.26
N HIS A 67 3.69 -4.57 2.09
CA HIS A 67 3.47 -3.54 3.13
C HIS A 67 3.00 -4.14 4.45
N ALA A 68 1.99 -5.01 4.41
CA ALA A 68 1.45 -5.67 5.59
C ALA A 68 2.48 -6.58 6.26
N THR A 69 3.19 -7.40 5.48
CA THR A 69 4.25 -8.29 5.97
C THR A 69 5.37 -7.52 6.66
N LEU A 70 5.82 -6.40 6.08
CA LEU A 70 6.88 -5.58 6.68
C LEU A 70 6.44 -5.00 8.03
N MET A 71 5.21 -4.51 8.15
CA MET A 71 4.67 -4.00 9.41
C MET A 71 4.60 -5.07 10.50
N LEU A 72 4.12 -6.25 10.14
CA LEU A 72 4.01 -7.37 11.08
C LEU A 72 5.39 -7.85 11.53
N LYS A 73 6.36 -7.92 10.62
CA LYS A 73 7.76 -8.24 10.95
C LYS A 73 8.41 -7.21 11.86
N GLN A 74 7.98 -5.95 11.80
CA GLN A 74 8.41 -4.89 12.72
C GLN A 74 7.72 -4.98 14.09
N GLY A 75 6.84 -5.98 14.31
CA GLY A 75 6.10 -6.15 15.55
C GLY A 75 4.89 -5.23 15.69
N ILE A 76 4.46 -4.55 14.62
CA ILE A 76 3.26 -3.71 14.67
C ILE A 76 2.05 -4.62 14.88
N HIS A 77 1.23 -4.25 15.87
CA HIS A 77 0.08 -5.06 16.27
C HIS A 77 -0.89 -5.32 15.09
N PRO A 78 -1.36 -6.55 14.86
CA PRO A 78 -2.20 -6.91 13.71
C PRO A 78 -3.48 -6.07 13.57
N LYS A 79 -4.05 -5.59 14.68
CA LYS A 79 -5.19 -4.64 14.66
C LYS A 79 -4.86 -3.36 13.90
N ILE A 80 -3.69 -2.77 14.17
CA ILE A 80 -3.23 -1.52 13.54
C ILE A 80 -2.96 -1.75 12.06
N VAL A 81 -2.30 -2.86 11.73
CA VAL A 81 -2.05 -3.26 10.33
C VAL A 81 -3.39 -3.45 9.60
N SER A 82 -4.35 -4.13 10.21
CA SER A 82 -5.69 -4.35 9.66
C SER A 82 -6.44 -3.05 9.39
N GLU A 83 -6.39 -2.09 10.31
CA GLU A 83 -7.02 -0.77 10.16
C GLU A 83 -6.37 0.04 9.05
N ARG A 84 -5.04 0.04 8.98
CA ARG A 84 -4.29 0.71 7.92
C ARG A 84 -4.55 0.12 6.53
N LEU A 85 -4.82 -1.18 6.47
CA LEU A 85 -5.26 -1.85 5.27
C LEU A 85 -6.76 -1.59 4.96
N GLY A 86 -7.56 -1.18 5.94
CA GLY A 86 -9.01 -1.00 5.78
C GLY A 86 -9.78 -2.32 5.76
N HIS A 87 -9.25 -3.38 6.39
CA HIS A 87 -9.97 -4.64 6.53
C HIS A 87 -11.07 -4.51 7.59
N LYS A 88 -12.29 -4.89 7.23
CA LYS A 88 -13.47 -4.86 8.12
C LYS A 88 -13.30 -5.68 9.40
N LYS A 89 -12.51 -6.75 9.34
CA LYS A 89 -12.23 -7.64 10.47
C LYS A 89 -10.74 -7.91 10.53
N VAL A 90 -10.18 -7.87 11.74
CA VAL A 90 -8.76 -8.19 12.00
C VAL A 90 -8.43 -9.62 11.63
N GLY A 91 -9.38 -10.54 11.79
CA GLY A 91 -9.25 -11.94 11.37
C GLY A 91 -8.72 -12.07 9.94
N ILE A 92 -9.20 -11.26 9.00
CA ILE A 92 -8.73 -11.28 7.60
C ILE A 92 -7.20 -11.07 7.52
N THR A 93 -6.69 -10.12 8.29
CA THR A 93 -5.24 -9.81 8.36
C THR A 93 -4.48 -10.96 9.03
N LEU A 94 -4.99 -11.49 10.14
CA LEU A 94 -4.37 -12.61 10.84
C LEU A 94 -4.36 -13.88 9.99
N ASP A 95 -5.47 -14.23 9.35
CA ASP A 95 -5.59 -15.39 8.49
C ASP A 95 -4.62 -15.30 7.29
N THR A 96 -4.49 -14.11 6.69
CA THR A 96 -3.63 -13.89 5.53
C THR A 96 -2.13 -13.89 5.90
N TYR A 97 -1.77 -13.35 7.07
CA TYR A 97 -0.38 -13.04 7.41
C TYR A 97 0.15 -13.79 8.64
N SER A 98 -0.61 -14.70 9.25
CA SER A 98 -0.19 -15.50 10.41
C SER A 98 1.19 -16.14 10.25
N HIS A 99 1.52 -16.61 9.05
CA HIS A 99 2.81 -17.23 8.72
C HIS A 99 4.02 -16.29 8.68
N VAL A 100 3.81 -14.96 8.62
CA VAL A 100 4.87 -13.93 8.73
C VAL A 100 4.93 -13.29 10.12
N VAL A 101 4.12 -13.82 11.05
CA VAL A 101 4.15 -13.55 12.48
C VAL A 101 4.89 -14.66 13.30
N PRO A 102 5.81 -15.49 12.75
CA PRO A 102 6.56 -16.43 13.59
C PRO A 102 7.51 -15.64 14.50
N GLY A 103 7.61 -16.07 15.74
CA GLY A 103 8.40 -15.38 16.78
C GLY A 103 7.68 -14.24 17.49
N LEU A 104 6.43 -13.89 17.14
CA LEU A 104 5.66 -12.92 17.93
C LEU A 104 5.31 -13.46 19.32
N GLN A 105 5.06 -14.77 19.43
CA GLN A 105 4.89 -15.43 20.72
C GLN A 105 6.19 -15.50 21.51
N GLU A 106 7.30 -15.88 20.86
CA GLU A 106 8.62 -15.93 21.50
C GLU A 106 9.03 -14.54 22.01
N LYS A 107 8.87 -13.50 21.18
CA LYS A 107 9.12 -12.12 21.57
C LYS A 107 8.18 -11.63 22.67
N ALA A 108 6.90 -12.00 22.64
CA ALA A 108 5.98 -11.66 23.72
C ALA A 108 6.36 -12.34 25.05
N VAL A 109 6.86 -13.58 24.99
CA VAL A 109 7.37 -14.31 26.16
C VAL A 109 8.66 -13.69 26.67
N GLU A 110 9.60 -13.33 25.79
CA GLU A 110 10.83 -12.62 26.14
C GLU A 110 10.53 -11.24 26.74
N ASP A 111 9.67 -10.44 26.12
CA ASP A 111 9.26 -9.13 26.62
C ASP A 111 8.57 -9.26 27.99
N PHE A 112 7.70 -10.27 28.16
CA PHE A 112 7.07 -10.55 29.44
C PHE A 112 8.09 -10.94 30.51
N ALA A 113 9.01 -11.86 30.21
CA ALA A 113 10.07 -12.29 31.12
C ALA A 113 10.99 -11.11 31.49
N ASN A 114 11.42 -10.32 30.52
CA ASN A 114 12.26 -9.15 30.73
C ASN A 114 11.58 -8.12 31.64
N ASN A 115 10.29 -7.84 31.44
CA ASN A 115 9.54 -6.92 32.30
C ASN A 115 9.27 -7.50 33.70
N LEU A 116 9.08 -8.82 33.83
CA LEU A 116 8.82 -9.47 35.12
C LEU A 116 10.10 -9.59 35.98
N PHE A 117 11.26 -9.77 35.35
CA PHE A 117 12.53 -10.03 36.02
C PHE A 117 13.49 -8.82 36.07
N GLN A 118 13.15 -7.68 35.44
CA GLN A 118 13.80 -6.40 35.73
C GLN A 118 13.44 -5.94 37.15
N LYS A 119 14.22 -6.39 38.13
CA LYS A 119 14.25 -5.82 39.48
C LYS A 119 14.79 -4.39 39.43
N HIS A 120 14.06 -3.47 40.07
CA HIS A 120 14.64 -2.25 40.63
C HIS A 120 15.80 -2.58 41.59
#